data_AF-A0A2S7ZGV3-F1
#
_entry.id   AF-A0A2S7ZGV3-F1
#
_cell.length_a   1.000
_cell.length_b   1.000
_cell.length_c   1.000
_cell.angle_alpha   90.00
_cell.angle_beta   90.00
_cell.angle_gamma   90.00
#
_symmetry.space_group_name_H-M   'P 1'
#
loop_
_entity.id
_entity.type
_entity.pdbx_description
1 polymer ?
#
loop_
_entity_poly.entity_id
_entity_poly.type
_entity_poly.pdbx_seq_one_letter_code
_entity_poly.pdbx_strand_id
1 'polypeptide(L)' 'MIKLCYALRTITGLLAIGAVGSIELDQIGLWTGFLQMMLGITTWLLTGYWLDECKFYEKKKVRYEKC' A
#
# COMPACT_ATOMS: atom_id res chain seq x y z
N MET A 1 8.83 -0.74 11.12
CA MET A 1 8.50 -0.32 9.74
C MET A 1 7.75 -1.37 8.92
N ILE A 2 8.19 -2.64 8.92
CA ILE A 2 7.55 -3.72 8.12
C ILE A 2 6.04 -3.90 8.43
N LYS A 3 5.63 -3.83 9.70
CA LYS A 3 4.21 -3.88 10.09
C LYS A 3 3.37 -2.73 9.51
N LEU A 4 3.98 -1.55 9.34
CA LEU A 4 3.33 -0.34 8.81
C LEU A 4 3.10 -0.48 7.29
N CYS A 5 4.06 -1.07 6.58
CA CYS A 5 3.90 -1.44 5.16
C CYS A 5 2.79 -2.50 4.98
N TYR A 6 2.71 -3.49 5.86
CA TYR A 6 1.63 -4.48 5.78
C TYR A 6 0.25 -3.86 6.04
N ALA A 7 0.16 -2.96 7.02
CA ALA A 7 -1.07 -2.21 7.31
C ALA A 7 -1.50 -1.32 6.14
N LEU A 8 -0.56 -0.58 5.52
CA LEU A 8 -0.85 0.22 4.32
C LEU A 8 -1.42 -0.65 3.21
N ARG A 9 -0.80 -1.80 2.93
CA ARG A 9 -1.24 -2.72 1.87
C ARG A 9 -2.68 -3.21 2.09
N THR A 10 -3.07 -3.50 3.34
CA THR A 10 -4.45 -3.86 3.69
C THR A 10 -5.42 -2.70 3.49
N ILE A 11 -5.07 -1.50 3.95
CA ILE A 11 -5.92 -0.29 3.82
C ILE A 11 -6.11 0.06 2.34
N THR A 12 -5.04 -0.04 1.56
CA THR A 12 -5.03 0.16 0.11
C THR A 12 -5.95 -0.82 -0.62
N GLY A 13 -5.92 -2.10 -0.24
CA GLY A 13 -6.85 -3.10 -0.76
C GLY A 13 -8.31 -2.79 -0.41
N LEU A 14 -8.56 -2.35 0.82
CA LEU A 14 -9.89 -1.96 1.28
C LEU A 14 -10.41 -0.71 0.53
N LEU A 15 -9.54 0.26 0.25
CA LEU A 15 -9.84 1.46 -0.54
C LEU A 15 -10.23 1.13 -1.98
N ALA A 16 -9.56 0.14 -2.60
CA ALA A 16 -9.87 -0.31 -3.95
C ALA A 16 -11.24 -1.02 -4.01
N ILE A 17 -11.53 -1.92 -3.06
CA ILE A 17 -12.83 -2.61 -2.99
C ILE A 17 -13.96 -1.61 -2.67
N GLY A 18 -13.70 -0.67 -1.76
CA GLY A 18 -14.64 0.40 -1.43
C GLY A 18 -14.91 1.33 -2.62
N ALA A 19 -13.91 1.58 -3.48
CA ALA A 19 -14.10 2.36 -4.70
C ALA A 19 -15.08 1.68 -5.66
N VAL A 20 -14.93 0.37 -5.88
CA VAL A 20 -15.83 -0.42 -6.73
C VAL A 20 -17.25 -0.44 -6.16
N GLY A 21 -17.40 -0.71 -4.85
CA GLY A 21 -18.71 -0.72 -4.20
C GLY A 21 -19.42 0.65 -4.20
N SER A 22 -18.68 1.75 -4.07
CA SER A 22 -19.27 3.10 -4.13
C SER A 22 -19.68 3.54 -5.55
N ILE A 23 -19.06 2.99 -6.60
CA ILE A 23 -19.52 3.20 -7.99
C ILE A 23 -20.86 2.50 -8.20
N GLU A 24 -21.03 1.27 -7.70
CA GLU A 24 -22.29 0.51 -7.86
C GLU A 24 -23.46 1.13 -7.08
N LEU A 25 -23.16 1.82 -5.97
CA LEU A 25 -24.16 2.54 -5.17
C LEU A 25 -24.50 3.94 -5.72
N ASP A 26 -23.95 4.33 -6.88
CA ASP A 26 -24.07 5.67 -7.50
C ASP A 26 -23.73 6.83 -6.54
N GLN A 27 -22.96 6.54 -5.49
CA GLN A 27 -22.52 7.52 -4.50
C GLN A 27 -21.32 8.32 -5.01
N ILE A 28 -20.52 7.71 -5.89
CA ILE A 28 -19.28 8.25 -6.42
C ILE A 28 -19.27 8.08 -7.94
N GLY A 29 -19.00 9.16 -8.66
CA GLY A 29 -18.86 9.11 -10.12
C GLY A 29 -17.70 8.20 -10.57
N LEU A 30 -17.86 7.58 -11.74
CA LEU A 30 -16.86 6.69 -12.36
C LEU A 30 -15.44 7.28 -12.38
N TRP A 31 -15.32 8.60 -12.58
CA TRP A 31 -14.06 9.32 -12.60
C TRP A 31 -13.32 9.27 -11.25
N THR A 32 -14.02 9.47 -10.14
CA THR A 32 -13.43 9.47 -8.80
C THR A 32 -13.08 8.04 -8.37
N GLY A 33 -13.90 7.05 -8.75
CA GLY A 33 -13.61 5.64 -8.51
C GLY A 33 -12.36 5.16 -9.26
N PHE A 34 -12.16 5.62 -10.50
CA PHE A 34 -10.95 5.35 -11.28
C PHE A 34 -9.69 5.92 -10.60
N LEU A 35 -9.74 7.17 -10.14
CA LEU A 35 -8.63 7.79 -9.41
C LEU A 35 -8.31 7.05 -8.11
N GLN A 36 -9.33 6.60 -7.37
CA GLN A 36 -9.17 5.85 -6.13
C GLN A 36 -8.52 4.47 -6.36
N MET A 37 -8.89 3.79 -7.45
CA MET A 37 -8.27 2.53 -7.87
C MET A 37 -6.80 2.73 -8.29
N MET A 38 -6.49 3.77 -9.07
CA MET A 38 -5.12 4.10 -9.46
C MET A 38 -4.23 4.44 -8.26
N LEU A 39 -4.75 5.24 -7.33
CA LEU A 39 -4.08 5.57 -6.07
C LEU A 39 -3.83 4.29 -5.25
N GLY A 40 -4.82 3.38 -5.22
CA GLY A 40 -4.71 2.07 -4.61
C GLY A 40 -3.52 1.27 -5.16
N ILE A 41 -3.51 1.03 -6.47
CA ILE A 41 -2.46 0.22 -7.13
C ILE A 41 -1.07 0.85 -6.96
N THR A 42 -0.97 2.18 -7.10
CA THR A 42 0.30 2.91 -6.95
C THR A 42 0.84 2.79 -5.53
N THR A 43 -0.02 2.96 -4.53
CA THR A 43 0.36 2.83 -3.11
C THR A 43 0.79 1.40 -2.80
N TRP A 44 0.11 0.39 -3.36
CA TRP A 44 0.48 -1.00 -3.19
C TRP A 44 1.92 -1.26 -3.68
N LEU A 45 2.25 -0.81 -4.90
CA LEU A 45 3.60 -0.95 -5.47
C LEU A 45 4.65 -0.24 -4.62
N LEU A 46 4.39 1.01 -4.22
CA LEU A 46 5.31 1.80 -3.41
C LEU A 46 5.59 1.15 -2.05
N THR A 47 4.55 0.61 -1.43
CA THR A 47 4.65 -0.11 -0.15
C THR A 47 5.46 -1.41 -0.28
N GLY A 48 5.43 -2.04 -1.46
CA GLY A 48 6.29 -3.19 -1.78
C GLY A 48 7.77 -2.82 -1.82
N TYR A 49 8.12 -1.72 -2.49
CA TYR A 49 9.49 -1.19 -2.51
C TYR A 49 9.99 -0.82 -1.11
N TRP A 50 9.16 -0.14 -0.33
CA TRP A 50 9.49 0.23 1.05
C TRP A 50 9.72 -0.98 1.96
N LEU A 51 9.00 -2.08 1.74
CA LEU A 51 9.18 -3.32 2.49
C LEU A 51 10.55 -3.96 2.21
N ASP A 52 10.98 -3.95 0.95
CA ASP A 52 12.28 -4.48 0.53
C ASP A 52 13.43 -3.64 1.10
N GLU A 53 13.33 -2.31 0.97
CA GLU A 53 14.27 -1.34 1.52
C GLU A 53 14.39 -1.51 3.05
N CYS A 54 13.26 -1.60 3.78
CA CYS A 54 13.29 -1.81 5.22
C CYS A 54 14.00 -3.10 5.61
N LYS A 55 13.78 -4.20 4.88
CA LYS A 55 14.47 -5.47 5.12
C LYS A 55 15.97 -5.35 4.84
N PHE A 56 16.36 -4.60 3.82
CA PHE A 56 17.76 -4.34 3.49
C PHE A 56 18.47 -3.61 4.64
N TYR A 57 17.90 -2.50 5.13
CA TYR A 57 18.48 -1.74 6.25
C TYR A 57 18.48 -2.53 7.57
N GLU A 58 17.45 -3.33 7.84
CA GLU A 58 17.43 -4.21 9.01
C GLU A 58 18.59 -5.23 8.97
N LYS A 59 18.81 -5.89 7.83
CA LYS A 59 19.94 -6.82 7.64
C LYS A 59 21.30 -6.12 7.71
N LYS A 60 21.40 -4.90 7.18
CA LYS A 60 22.65 -4.13 7.23
C LYS A 60 22.99 -3.73 8.67
N LYS A 61 21.99 -3.37 9.49
CA LYS A 61 22.16 -3.05 10.91
C LYS A 61 22.66 -4.26 11.71
N VAL A 62 22.08 -5.44 11.47
CA VAL A 62 22.51 -6.70 12.13
C VAL A 62 23.97 -7.07 11.81
N ARG A 63 24.48 -6.70 10.62
CA ARG A 63 25.89 -6.93 10.25
C ARG A 63 26.86 -5.99 10.96
N TYR A 64 26.48 -4.74 11.25
CA TYR A 64 27.31 -3.80 12.00
C TYR A 64 27.33 -4.10 13.51
N GLU A 65 26.26 -4.67 14.05
CA GLU A 65 26.16 -5.01 15.48
C GLU A 65 26.89 -6.31 15.86
N LYS A 66 27.29 -7.11 14.86
CA LYS A 66 28.09 -8.33 15.02
C LYS A 66 29.60 -8.15 14.78
N CYS A 67 30.05 -6.96 14.40
CA CYS A 67 31.47 -6.58 14.34
C CYS A 67 31.87 -5.87 15.62
#